data_AF-A0A348S0W8-F1
#
_entry.id   AF-A0A348S0W8-F1
#
_cell.length_a   1.000
_cell.length_b   1.000
_cell.length_c   1.000
_cell.angle_alpha   90.00
_cell.angle_beta   90.00
_cell.angle_gamma   90.00
#
_symmetry.space_group_name_H-M   'P 1'
#
loop_
_entity.id
_entity.type
_entity.pdbx_description
1 polymer ?
#
loop_
_entity_poly.entity_id
_entity_poly.type
_entity_poly.pdbx_seq_one_letter_code
_entity_poly.pdbx_strand_id
1 'polypeptide(L)'
;MRIKTHSKLMSMLTLSAILLQGAFSLQAEPWVVYEGDSGPGKGKHILFIASDHEYRGEESCPAIARILAKRYGFKCTVLFGQTSEGFIKPGSSIIPGIDAIDDADMLFLFMRFLHPDDAWMAKFEGYLDRGGPLLGLRTTTHAFNGIKGKYAKYNYNTSGDFVGGFGRQILGETWNPALGAGHYGSNHKYATSMHVVPDQASHPVMRGVKDMHAMAGAYSAVPMPGSTILARNQVLSSMEVGAKPLKNKPPQPAAWVKTYQSKSGKEGRVFCSTQGASEDILSEGVRRMIVNATLWCMGMEKEIEADADVSFVGPYNPSTFSFKPSITDAKPSDIRGWDTAILKNKD
;
A
#
# COMPACT_ATOMS: atom_id res chain seq x y z
N MET A 1 14.20 -89.55 36.96
CA MET A 1 15.12 -88.87 37.89
C MET A 1 16.27 -88.24 37.12
N ARG A 2 16.18 -86.95 36.79
CA ARG A 2 17.33 -86.08 36.51
C ARG A 2 16.84 -84.63 36.53
N ILE A 3 17.24 -83.97 37.60
CA ILE A 3 17.05 -82.55 37.89
C ILE A 3 18.04 -81.77 37.02
N LYS A 4 17.58 -80.69 36.38
CA LYS A 4 18.44 -79.55 36.01
C LYS A 4 17.68 -78.25 36.24
N THR A 5 18.06 -77.58 37.32
CA THR A 5 17.85 -76.15 37.59
C THR A 5 18.75 -75.29 36.71
N HIS A 6 18.24 -74.15 36.23
CA HIS A 6 18.92 -72.84 36.06
C HIS A 6 17.85 -71.85 35.53
N SER A 7 17.38 -70.86 36.29
CA SER A 7 17.97 -69.53 36.56
C SER A 7 17.49 -68.43 35.60
N LYS A 8 16.69 -67.50 36.17
CA LYS A 8 16.61 -66.04 35.97
C LYS A 8 16.44 -65.49 34.53
N LEU A 9 15.34 -64.76 34.31
CA LEU A 9 15.37 -63.29 34.13
C LEU A 9 13.94 -62.73 34.09
N MET A 10 13.56 -61.94 35.10
CA MET A 10 12.48 -60.95 34.95
C MET A 10 13.05 -59.82 34.09
N SER A 11 12.45 -59.58 32.92
CA SER A 11 12.67 -58.35 32.17
C SER A 11 11.36 -57.59 32.15
N MET A 12 11.31 -56.52 32.95
CA MET A 12 10.29 -55.48 32.83
C MET A 12 10.46 -54.83 31.45
N LEU A 13 9.48 -55.01 30.56
CA LEU A 13 9.35 -54.15 29.38
C LEU A 13 8.76 -52.81 29.85
N THR A 14 9.63 -51.82 30.06
CA THR A 14 9.22 -50.42 30.18
C THR A 14 8.92 -49.87 28.79
N LEU A 15 7.69 -49.41 28.62
CA LEU A 15 7.16 -48.76 27.44
C LEU A 15 7.78 -47.36 27.29
N SER A 16 8.62 -47.15 26.27
CA SER A 16 9.09 -45.82 25.89
C SER A 16 8.44 -45.41 24.57
N ALA A 17 7.28 -44.77 24.66
CA ALA A 17 6.68 -44.06 23.53
C ALA A 17 7.45 -42.75 23.33
N ILE A 18 8.33 -42.73 22.32
CA ILE A 18 9.03 -41.51 21.90
C ILE A 18 8.01 -40.64 21.14
N LEU A 19 7.44 -39.66 21.83
CA LEU A 19 6.72 -38.55 21.22
C LEU A 19 7.75 -37.66 20.50
N LEU A 20 7.90 -37.85 19.18
CA LEU A 20 8.55 -36.87 18.31
C LEU A 20 7.67 -35.60 18.29
N GLN A 21 7.89 -34.69 19.24
CA GLN A 21 7.43 -33.32 19.11
C GLN A 21 8.37 -32.63 18.12
N GLY A 22 8.04 -32.71 16.83
CA GLY A 22 8.63 -31.85 15.82
C GLY A 22 8.29 -30.41 16.17
N ALA A 23 9.26 -29.66 16.67
CA ALA A 23 9.17 -28.21 16.75
C ALA A 23 9.15 -27.68 15.31
N PHE A 24 7.96 -27.52 14.73
CA PHE A 24 7.79 -26.65 13.58
C PHE A 24 8.16 -25.25 14.08
N SER A 25 9.38 -24.83 13.77
CA SER A 25 9.74 -23.42 13.87
C SER A 25 8.84 -22.71 12.87
N LEU A 26 7.74 -22.13 13.35
CA LEU A 26 6.90 -21.21 12.59
C LEU A 26 7.79 -20.01 12.24
N GLN A 27 8.49 -20.10 11.11
CA GLN A 27 9.20 -18.98 10.55
C GLN A 27 8.16 -17.87 10.38
N ALA A 28 8.39 -16.74 11.05
CA ALA A 28 7.47 -15.62 10.95
C ALA A 28 7.36 -15.22 9.48
N GLU A 29 6.15 -15.32 8.93
CA GLU A 29 5.85 -14.84 7.58
C GLU A 29 6.46 -13.45 7.34
N PRO A 30 7.13 -13.22 6.19
CA PRO A 30 7.78 -11.94 5.86
C PRO A 30 6.76 -10.89 5.39
N TRP A 31 5.52 -10.97 5.85
CA TRP A 31 4.44 -10.01 5.64
C TRP A 31 3.53 -9.99 6.87
N VAL A 32 2.57 -9.07 6.88
CA VAL A 32 1.48 -9.05 7.88
C VAL A 32 0.16 -9.33 7.20
N VAL A 33 -0.72 -10.06 7.89
CA VAL A 33 -2.12 -10.27 7.49
C VAL A 33 -3.00 -9.74 8.61
N TYR A 34 -3.92 -8.85 8.24
CA TYR A 34 -5.01 -8.39 9.08
C TYR A 34 -6.30 -8.99 8.54
N GLU A 35 -6.89 -9.91 9.29
CA GLU A 35 -8.13 -10.60 8.91
C GLU A 35 -9.33 -9.86 9.52
N GLY A 36 -10.19 -9.31 8.66
CA GLY A 36 -11.48 -8.76 9.08
C GLY A 36 -12.50 -9.84 9.41
N ASP A 37 -13.31 -9.63 10.43
CA ASP A 37 -14.30 -10.60 10.92
C ASP A 37 -15.71 -10.39 10.32
N SER A 38 -16.04 -9.15 9.98
CA SER A 38 -17.37 -8.67 9.62
C SER A 38 -17.32 -7.36 8.85
N GLY A 39 -18.35 -7.08 8.05
CA GLY A 39 -18.45 -5.87 7.23
C GLY A 39 -18.54 -6.17 5.73
N PRO A 40 -18.73 -5.14 4.90
CA PRO A 40 -19.01 -5.28 3.47
C PRO A 40 -17.84 -5.89 2.67
N GLY A 41 -16.62 -5.79 3.19
CA GLY A 41 -15.40 -6.37 2.63
C GLY A 41 -15.13 -7.83 3.01
N LYS A 42 -15.99 -8.45 3.83
CA LYS A 42 -15.79 -9.84 4.27
C LYS A 42 -15.69 -10.79 3.08
N GLY A 43 -14.64 -11.62 3.10
CA GLY A 43 -14.34 -12.56 2.03
C GLY A 43 -13.68 -11.93 0.80
N LYS A 44 -13.32 -10.64 0.85
CA LYS A 44 -12.52 -9.96 -0.17
C LYS A 44 -11.10 -9.71 0.33
N HIS A 45 -10.13 -9.80 -0.57
CA HIS A 45 -8.71 -9.68 -0.26
C HIS A 45 -8.08 -8.45 -0.93
N ILE A 46 -7.51 -7.56 -0.12
CA ILE A 46 -6.70 -6.44 -0.57
C ILE A 46 -5.22 -6.76 -0.31
N LEU A 47 -4.41 -6.77 -1.37
CA LEU A 47 -2.97 -6.91 -1.27
C LEU A 47 -2.30 -5.53 -1.33
N PHE A 48 -1.64 -5.16 -0.25
CA PHE A 48 -0.84 -3.95 -0.14
C PHE A 48 0.61 -4.24 -0.50
N ILE A 49 1.24 -3.36 -1.28
CA ILE A 49 2.66 -3.42 -1.61
C ILE A 49 3.31 -2.10 -1.20
N ALA A 50 4.11 -2.14 -0.15
CA ALA A 50 4.77 -0.97 0.45
C ALA A 50 6.29 -1.05 0.24
N SER A 51 6.81 -0.21 -0.67
CA SER A 51 8.25 -0.05 -0.86
C SER A 51 8.56 1.29 -1.55
N ASP A 52 8.28 2.37 -0.86
CA ASP A 52 8.75 3.72 -1.19
C ASP A 52 9.77 4.17 -0.13
N HIS A 53 10.84 4.85 -0.53
CA HIS A 53 11.96 5.18 0.35
C HIS A 53 11.91 6.56 1.03
N GLU A 54 10.81 7.30 0.96
CA GLU A 54 10.74 8.67 1.50
C GLU A 54 9.48 8.92 2.34
N TYR A 55 8.30 8.56 1.83
CA TYR A 55 6.98 8.93 2.33
C TYR A 55 6.34 7.92 3.27
N ARG A 56 7.12 6.94 3.73
CA ARG A 56 6.72 5.98 4.78
C ARG A 56 5.52 5.11 4.40
N GLY A 57 5.60 4.48 3.23
CA GLY A 57 4.59 3.50 2.81
C GLY A 57 4.49 2.32 3.79
N GLU A 58 5.62 1.96 4.41
CA GLU A 58 5.72 0.94 5.46
C GLU A 58 4.95 1.28 6.74
N GLU A 59 4.56 2.54 6.96
CA GLU A 59 3.69 2.97 8.07
C GLU A 59 2.25 3.19 7.60
N SER A 60 2.09 3.84 6.44
CA SER A 60 0.77 4.22 5.89
C SER A 60 -0.05 2.99 5.49
N CYS A 61 0.56 2.04 4.78
CA CYS A 61 -0.12 0.84 4.30
C CYS A 61 -0.68 -0.02 5.45
N PRO A 62 0.09 -0.40 6.50
CA PRO A 62 -0.49 -1.15 7.60
C PRO A 62 -1.55 -0.36 8.38
N ALA A 63 -1.44 0.97 8.50
CA ALA A 63 -2.45 1.77 9.18
C ALA A 63 -3.80 1.73 8.45
N ILE A 64 -3.78 1.96 7.13
CA ILE A 64 -4.97 1.88 6.28
C ILE A 64 -5.50 0.44 6.19
N ALA A 65 -4.62 -0.56 6.08
CA ALA A 65 -4.98 -1.97 6.08
C ALA A 65 -5.72 -2.38 7.36
N ARG A 66 -5.28 -1.90 8.54
CA ARG A 66 -6.00 -2.18 9.79
C ARG A 66 -7.38 -1.53 9.83
N ILE A 67 -7.54 -0.32 9.31
CA ILE A 67 -8.86 0.34 9.19
C ILE A 67 -9.77 -0.52 8.30
N LEU A 68 -9.32 -0.86 7.10
CA LEU A 68 -10.09 -1.64 6.13
C LEU A 68 -10.44 -3.04 6.67
N ALA A 69 -9.51 -3.72 7.32
CA ALA A 69 -9.76 -5.02 7.90
C ALA A 69 -10.73 -4.95 9.10
N LYS A 70 -10.44 -4.09 10.08
CA LYS A 70 -11.20 -4.07 11.35
C LYS A 70 -12.58 -3.42 11.22
N ARG A 71 -12.71 -2.40 10.37
CA ARG A 71 -13.95 -1.61 10.24
C ARG A 71 -14.81 -2.05 9.07
N TYR A 72 -14.21 -2.61 8.01
CA TYR A 72 -14.91 -2.98 6.79
C TYR A 72 -14.84 -4.47 6.47
N GLY A 73 -14.07 -5.28 7.21
CA GLY A 73 -14.09 -6.74 7.11
C GLY A 73 -13.18 -7.34 6.05
N PHE A 74 -12.35 -6.54 5.36
CA PHE A 74 -11.42 -7.07 4.37
C PHE A 74 -10.37 -7.98 4.99
N LYS A 75 -9.93 -8.98 4.24
CA LYS A 75 -8.59 -9.54 4.44
C LYS A 75 -7.59 -8.55 3.85
N CYS A 76 -6.63 -8.08 4.63
CA CYS A 76 -5.57 -7.22 4.15
C CYS A 76 -4.20 -7.87 4.37
N THR A 77 -3.47 -8.12 3.30
CA THR A 77 -2.07 -8.59 3.37
C THR A 77 -1.16 -7.44 2.99
N VAL A 78 -0.13 -7.15 3.79
CA VAL A 78 0.84 -6.09 3.50
C VAL A 78 2.22 -6.67 3.27
N LEU A 79 2.69 -6.54 2.04
CA LEU A 79 4.06 -6.87 1.63
C LEU A 79 4.95 -5.63 1.78
N PHE A 80 6.20 -5.87 2.18
CA PHE A 80 7.20 -4.82 2.37
C PHE A 80 8.43 -5.09 1.52
N GLY A 81 9.06 -4.03 1.02
CA GLY A 81 10.47 -4.09 0.63
C GLY A 81 11.31 -4.49 1.84
N GLN A 82 12.25 -5.42 1.66
CA GLN A 82 13.03 -6.02 2.75
C GLN A 82 14.53 -6.09 2.47
N THR A 83 15.32 -6.25 3.53
CA THR A 83 16.71 -6.73 3.43
C THR A 83 16.73 -8.25 3.18
N SER A 84 17.91 -8.81 2.88
CA SER A 84 18.11 -10.26 2.80
C SER A 84 17.82 -10.99 4.12
N GLU A 85 17.92 -10.28 5.24
CA GLU A 85 17.68 -10.80 6.59
C GLU A 85 16.20 -10.71 7.02
N GLY A 86 15.33 -10.14 6.17
CA GLY A 86 13.89 -10.03 6.43
C GLY A 86 13.48 -8.80 7.26
N PHE A 87 14.35 -7.80 7.38
CA PHE A 87 13.98 -6.50 7.97
C PHE A 87 13.27 -5.63 6.95
N ILE A 88 12.28 -4.86 7.36
CA ILE A 88 11.60 -3.87 6.53
C ILE A 88 12.62 -2.83 6.06
N LYS A 89 12.75 -2.71 4.74
CA LYS A 89 13.65 -1.78 4.05
C LYS A 89 12.88 -1.06 2.94
N PRO A 90 12.41 0.17 3.21
CA PRO A 90 11.68 0.96 2.23
C PRO A 90 12.52 1.21 0.96
N GLY A 91 11.90 1.09 -0.22
CA GLY A 91 12.57 1.19 -1.53
C GLY A 91 13.37 -0.04 -1.97
N SER A 92 13.36 -1.13 -1.19
CA SER A 92 13.93 -2.40 -1.63
C SER A 92 13.03 -3.09 -2.67
N SER A 93 13.65 -3.71 -3.67
CA SER A 93 12.95 -4.56 -4.66
C SER A 93 12.84 -6.02 -4.21
N ILE A 94 13.40 -6.39 -3.05
CA ILE A 94 13.19 -7.70 -2.42
C ILE A 94 11.85 -7.63 -1.68
N ILE A 95 10.79 -8.16 -2.28
CA ILE A 95 9.40 -8.06 -1.78
C ILE A 95 8.81 -9.48 -1.74
N PRO A 96 9.09 -10.27 -0.68
CA PRO A 96 8.57 -11.63 -0.57
C PRO A 96 7.04 -11.65 -0.40
N GLY A 97 6.41 -12.77 -0.77
CA GLY A 97 4.97 -12.97 -0.63
C GLY A 97 4.12 -12.54 -1.84
N ILE A 98 4.74 -12.27 -2.99
CA ILE A 98 4.01 -11.84 -4.20
C ILE A 98 2.95 -12.84 -4.68
N ASP A 99 3.08 -14.14 -4.35
CA ASP A 99 2.07 -15.15 -4.71
C ASP A 99 0.66 -14.85 -4.14
N ALA A 100 0.57 -14.05 -3.07
CA ALA A 100 -0.70 -13.57 -2.54
C ALA A 100 -1.52 -12.74 -3.55
N ILE A 101 -0.91 -12.26 -4.63
CA ILE A 101 -1.59 -11.52 -5.70
C ILE A 101 -2.56 -12.39 -6.51
N ASP A 102 -2.35 -13.71 -6.53
CA ASP A 102 -3.19 -14.62 -7.29
C ASP A 102 -4.63 -14.58 -6.76
N ASP A 103 -4.79 -14.49 -5.43
CA ASP A 103 -6.08 -14.45 -4.73
C ASP A 103 -6.58 -13.03 -4.42
N ALA A 104 -5.80 -11.98 -4.74
CA ALA A 104 -6.16 -10.60 -4.41
C ALA A 104 -7.29 -10.06 -5.31
N ASP A 105 -8.33 -9.50 -4.70
CA ASP A 105 -9.40 -8.77 -5.39
C ASP A 105 -8.99 -7.34 -5.76
N MET A 106 -8.07 -6.75 -5.02
CA MET A 106 -7.57 -5.38 -5.23
C MET A 106 -6.09 -5.25 -4.86
N LEU A 107 -5.36 -4.44 -5.61
CA LEU A 107 -4.04 -3.96 -5.19
C LEU A 107 -4.10 -2.56 -4.56
N PHE A 108 -3.37 -2.39 -3.47
CA PHE A 108 -3.10 -1.08 -2.87
C PHE A 108 -1.59 -0.82 -2.91
N LEU A 109 -1.17 0.18 -3.66
CA LEU A 109 0.23 0.35 -4.05
C LEU A 109 0.82 1.64 -3.47
N PHE A 110 1.99 1.48 -2.86
CA PHE A 110 2.84 2.55 -2.37
C PHE A 110 4.29 2.20 -2.70
N MET A 111 4.68 2.44 -3.95
CA MET A 111 5.93 1.91 -4.54
C MET A 111 6.75 3.02 -5.20
N ARG A 112 8.08 2.89 -5.18
CA ARG A 112 8.97 3.85 -5.86
C ARG A 112 10.19 3.19 -6.49
N PHE A 113 10.41 3.44 -7.78
CA PHE A 113 11.63 3.07 -8.52
C PHE A 113 12.12 1.63 -8.31
N LEU A 114 11.19 0.69 -8.16
CA LEU A 114 11.47 -0.72 -7.93
C LEU A 114 11.88 -1.41 -9.24
N HIS A 115 12.70 -2.45 -9.11
CA HIS A 115 13.10 -3.36 -10.17
C HIS A 115 13.10 -4.80 -9.65
N PRO A 116 11.95 -5.34 -9.24
CA PRO A 116 11.88 -6.74 -8.82
C PRO A 116 12.18 -7.66 -10.02
N ASP A 117 12.43 -8.93 -9.73
CA ASP A 117 12.78 -9.91 -10.76
C ASP A 117 11.62 -10.21 -11.73
N ASP A 118 11.96 -10.94 -12.80
CA ASP A 118 11.01 -11.30 -13.85
C ASP A 118 9.84 -12.18 -13.35
N ALA A 119 10.05 -12.99 -12.30
CA ALA A 119 9.02 -13.84 -11.74
C ALA A 119 7.97 -13.01 -10.98
N TRP A 120 8.44 -12.04 -10.20
CA TRP A 120 7.60 -11.05 -9.54
C TRP A 120 6.83 -10.22 -10.57
N MET A 121 7.52 -9.72 -11.60
CA MET A 121 6.88 -8.93 -12.66
C MET A 121 5.87 -9.74 -13.48
N ALA A 122 6.07 -11.04 -13.66
CA ALA A 122 5.10 -11.92 -14.32
C ALA A 122 3.77 -11.97 -13.57
N LYS A 123 3.83 -12.09 -12.24
CA LYS A 123 2.64 -12.09 -11.38
C LYS A 123 1.92 -10.73 -11.42
N PHE A 124 2.68 -9.64 -11.35
CA PHE A 124 2.13 -8.29 -11.44
C PHE A 124 1.48 -8.00 -12.81
N GLU A 125 2.14 -8.37 -13.92
CA GLU A 125 1.53 -8.27 -15.26
C GLU A 125 0.27 -9.14 -15.36
N GLY A 126 0.27 -10.34 -14.80
CA GLY A 126 -0.91 -11.22 -14.75
C GLY A 126 -2.12 -10.59 -14.06
N TYR A 127 -1.90 -9.86 -12.96
CA TYR A 127 -2.95 -9.10 -12.27
C TYR A 127 -3.55 -7.99 -13.14
N LEU A 128 -2.70 -7.25 -13.85
CA LEU A 128 -3.15 -6.20 -14.77
C LEU A 128 -3.88 -6.81 -15.98
N ASP A 129 -3.39 -7.92 -16.52
CA ASP A 129 -3.96 -8.59 -17.69
C ASP A 129 -5.38 -9.13 -17.41
N ARG A 130 -5.72 -9.46 -16.16
CA ARG A 130 -7.08 -9.83 -15.74
C ARG A 130 -8.00 -8.64 -15.39
N GLY A 131 -7.49 -7.41 -15.46
CA GLY A 131 -8.25 -6.19 -15.18
C GLY A 131 -8.52 -5.94 -13.71
N GLY A 132 -7.63 -6.38 -12.82
CA GLY A 132 -7.81 -6.17 -11.39
C GLY A 132 -7.81 -4.67 -11.01
N PRO A 133 -8.71 -4.22 -10.12
CA PRO A 133 -8.73 -2.84 -9.67
C PRO A 133 -7.51 -2.52 -8.82
N LEU A 134 -7.05 -1.27 -8.84
CA LEU A 134 -5.92 -0.87 -8.00
C LEU A 134 -5.99 0.58 -7.55
N LEU A 135 -5.29 0.85 -6.47
CA LEU A 135 -5.09 2.18 -5.95
C LEU A 135 -3.60 2.47 -5.84
N GLY A 136 -3.15 3.61 -6.34
CA GLY A 136 -1.79 4.10 -6.19
C GLY A 136 -1.74 5.38 -5.36
N LEU A 137 -0.98 5.37 -4.27
CA LEU A 137 -0.62 6.59 -3.58
C LEU A 137 0.75 7.05 -4.05
N ARG A 138 1.08 8.32 -3.76
CA ARG A 138 2.45 8.84 -3.79
C ARG A 138 3.40 7.70 -3.37
N THR A 139 4.43 7.31 -4.09
CA THR A 139 5.05 7.80 -5.32
C THR A 139 4.82 6.83 -6.50
N THR A 140 3.74 6.06 -6.45
CA THR A 140 3.48 4.93 -7.35
C THR A 140 3.33 5.32 -8.83
N THR A 141 3.12 6.61 -9.14
CA THR A 141 3.23 7.13 -10.52
C THR A 141 4.60 6.86 -11.15
N HIS A 142 5.62 6.57 -10.36
CA HIS A 142 6.92 6.12 -10.82
C HIS A 142 7.39 4.88 -10.04
N ALA A 143 6.48 3.91 -9.90
CA ALA A 143 6.69 2.67 -9.17
C ALA A 143 7.91 1.87 -9.65
N PHE A 144 8.23 1.88 -10.94
CA PHE A 144 9.30 1.05 -11.51
C PHE A 144 10.38 1.84 -12.22
N ASN A 145 11.64 1.45 -12.01
CA ASN A 145 12.80 1.98 -12.72
C ASN A 145 13.94 0.96 -12.76
N GLY A 146 14.60 0.84 -13.92
CA GLY A 146 15.74 -0.07 -14.10
C GLY A 146 15.37 -1.51 -14.44
N ILE A 147 14.09 -1.83 -14.66
CA ILE A 147 13.65 -3.14 -15.16
C ILE A 147 14.20 -3.34 -16.58
N LYS A 148 14.68 -4.55 -16.87
CA LYS A 148 15.24 -4.93 -18.18
C LYS A 148 14.38 -5.99 -18.87
N GLY A 149 14.70 -6.31 -20.12
CA GLY A 149 14.08 -7.41 -20.84
C GLY A 149 12.57 -7.25 -21.05
N LYS A 150 11.82 -8.34 -20.88
CA LYS A 150 10.38 -8.44 -21.20
C LYS A 150 9.54 -7.36 -20.53
N TYR A 151 9.88 -6.98 -19.31
CA TYR A 151 9.07 -6.07 -18.48
C TYR A 151 9.58 -4.62 -18.49
N ALA A 152 10.62 -4.30 -19.28
CA ALA A 152 11.20 -2.95 -19.34
C ALA A 152 10.20 -1.85 -19.73
N LYS A 153 9.09 -2.21 -20.39
CA LYS A 153 8.00 -1.28 -20.72
C LYS A 153 7.36 -0.63 -19.49
N TYR A 154 7.46 -1.23 -18.30
CA TYR A 154 6.81 -0.71 -17.09
C TYR A 154 7.57 0.43 -16.41
N ASN A 155 8.83 0.66 -16.78
CA ASN A 155 9.64 1.73 -16.21
C ASN A 155 8.97 3.10 -16.42
N TYR A 156 9.01 3.96 -15.40
CA TYR A 156 8.32 5.25 -15.42
C TYR A 156 8.74 6.18 -16.58
N ASN A 157 9.96 5.98 -17.10
CA ASN A 157 10.59 6.75 -18.16
C ASN A 157 10.52 6.06 -19.53
N THR A 158 9.73 5.00 -19.68
CA THR A 158 9.53 4.33 -20.96
C THR A 158 9.02 5.33 -22.02
N SER A 159 9.56 5.23 -23.22
CA SER A 159 9.12 5.96 -24.43
C SER A 159 8.42 5.01 -25.41
N GLY A 160 7.90 5.55 -26.52
CA GLY A 160 7.17 4.75 -27.52
C GLY A 160 5.73 4.43 -27.09
N ASP A 161 5.24 3.25 -27.45
CA ASP A 161 3.82 2.88 -27.33
C ASP A 161 3.32 2.81 -25.88
N PHE A 162 4.21 2.53 -24.92
CA PHE A 162 3.88 2.48 -23.49
C PHE A 162 4.50 3.68 -22.75
N VAL A 163 4.39 4.87 -23.36
CA VAL A 163 5.00 6.11 -22.85
C VAL A 163 4.65 6.37 -21.38
N GLY A 164 5.67 6.66 -20.58
CA GLY A 164 5.52 6.91 -19.15
C GLY A 164 5.27 5.67 -18.29
N GLY A 165 5.35 4.47 -18.86
CA GLY A 165 5.37 3.24 -18.10
C GLY A 165 4.07 2.90 -17.40
N PHE A 166 4.19 2.07 -16.35
CA PHE A 166 3.08 1.66 -15.51
C PHE A 166 2.27 2.85 -14.98
N GLY A 167 2.96 3.86 -14.44
CA GLY A 167 2.31 5.01 -13.84
C GLY A 167 1.43 5.75 -14.83
N ARG A 168 1.98 6.13 -15.98
CA ARG A 168 1.20 6.87 -16.98
C ARG A 168 0.03 6.03 -17.48
N GLN A 169 0.30 4.83 -17.97
CA GLN A 169 -0.70 4.03 -18.69
C GLN A 169 -1.80 3.48 -17.78
N ILE A 170 -1.43 3.09 -16.55
CA ILE A 170 -2.38 2.48 -15.60
C ILE A 170 -2.93 3.53 -14.64
N LEU A 171 -2.07 4.22 -13.90
CA LEU A 171 -2.47 5.24 -12.92
C LEU A 171 -2.94 6.56 -13.54
N GLY A 172 -2.58 6.83 -14.80
CA GLY A 172 -2.93 8.07 -15.49
C GLY A 172 -1.87 9.16 -15.33
N GLU A 173 -0.77 8.93 -14.61
CA GLU A 173 0.35 9.87 -14.55
C GLU A 173 1.70 9.19 -14.26
N THR A 174 2.79 9.76 -14.78
CA THR A 174 4.17 9.39 -14.46
C THR A 174 4.98 10.58 -13.93
N TRP A 175 6.10 10.30 -13.26
CA TRP A 175 7.08 11.33 -12.94
C TRP A 175 7.85 11.76 -14.20
N ASN A 176 7.39 12.82 -14.84
CA ASN A 176 8.04 13.37 -16.02
C ASN A 176 7.91 14.90 -16.08
N PRO A 177 8.98 15.65 -15.70
CA PRO A 177 8.98 17.11 -15.76
C PRO A 177 8.71 17.68 -17.16
N ALA A 178 9.08 16.97 -18.23
CA ALA A 178 8.79 17.40 -19.60
C ALA A 178 7.30 17.30 -19.96
N LEU A 179 6.53 16.49 -19.22
CA LEU A 179 5.07 16.41 -19.33
C LEU A 179 4.34 17.25 -18.26
N GLY A 180 5.08 18.07 -17.49
CA GLY A 180 4.52 18.92 -16.45
C GLY A 180 4.32 18.25 -15.09
N ALA A 181 4.75 16.99 -14.92
CA ALA A 181 4.65 16.28 -13.66
C ALA A 181 5.95 16.37 -12.85
N GLY A 182 5.87 16.79 -11.59
CA GLY A 182 7.04 16.98 -10.75
C GLY A 182 6.72 17.59 -9.38
N HIS A 183 7.76 17.99 -8.65
CA HIS A 183 7.57 18.74 -7.40
C HIS A 183 6.95 20.11 -7.68
N TYR A 184 5.94 20.48 -6.88
CA TYR A 184 5.25 21.76 -6.99
C TYR A 184 5.34 22.53 -5.67
N GLY A 185 6.41 23.32 -5.56
CA GLY A 185 6.88 23.86 -4.29
C GLY A 185 8.04 23.03 -3.73
N SER A 186 8.70 23.53 -2.69
CA SER A 186 9.77 22.79 -2.01
C SER A 186 9.18 21.79 -1.03
N ASN A 187 9.45 20.50 -1.27
CA ASN A 187 9.20 19.45 -0.30
C ASN A 187 9.94 19.77 1.03
N HIS A 188 9.41 19.31 2.16
CA HIS A 188 9.92 19.59 3.52
C HIS A 188 9.87 21.06 3.98
N LYS A 189 9.38 21.99 3.16
CA LYS A 189 9.20 23.42 3.52
C LYS A 189 7.75 23.88 3.49
N TYR A 190 6.95 23.26 2.64
CA TYR A 190 5.56 23.64 2.41
C TYR A 190 4.67 22.41 2.49
N ALA A 191 3.67 22.46 3.36
CA ALA A 191 2.58 21.50 3.39
C ALA A 191 1.61 21.75 2.24
N THR A 192 0.63 20.87 2.13
CA THR A 192 -0.36 20.86 1.06
C THR A 192 -1.76 20.81 1.65
N SER A 193 -2.66 21.66 1.16
CA SER A 193 -4.09 21.43 1.32
C SER A 193 -4.63 20.77 0.05
N MET A 194 -5.58 19.85 0.17
CA MET A 194 -6.33 19.33 -0.96
C MET A 194 -7.79 19.77 -0.85
N HIS A 195 -8.37 20.07 -2.00
CA HIS A 195 -9.75 20.53 -2.13
C HIS A 195 -10.47 19.70 -3.16
N VAL A 196 -11.68 19.26 -2.83
CA VAL A 196 -12.57 18.57 -3.74
C VAL A 196 -12.86 19.49 -4.92
N VAL A 197 -12.79 18.96 -6.15
CA VAL A 197 -13.24 19.70 -7.34
C VAL A 197 -14.76 19.89 -7.22
N PRO A 198 -15.30 21.12 -7.31
CA PRO A 198 -16.72 21.38 -7.08
C PRO A 198 -17.66 20.46 -7.87
N ASP A 199 -17.36 20.24 -9.16
CA ASP A 199 -18.16 19.38 -10.05
C ASP A 199 -18.08 17.89 -9.71
N GLN A 200 -17.17 17.49 -8.82
CA GLN A 200 -16.97 16.12 -8.35
C GLN A 200 -17.38 15.94 -6.88
N ALA A 201 -18.03 16.93 -6.26
CA ALA A 201 -18.47 16.85 -4.87
C ALA A 201 -19.46 15.69 -4.60
N SER A 202 -20.21 15.27 -5.62
CA SER A 202 -21.14 14.13 -5.55
C SER A 202 -20.50 12.78 -5.88
N HIS A 203 -19.24 12.76 -6.34
CA HIS A 203 -18.56 11.50 -6.67
C HIS A 203 -18.45 10.63 -5.41
N PRO A 204 -18.72 9.31 -5.46
CA PRO A 204 -18.73 8.44 -4.28
C PRO A 204 -17.45 8.53 -3.44
N VAL A 205 -16.28 8.61 -4.09
CA VAL A 205 -14.98 8.80 -3.43
C VAL A 205 -14.93 10.03 -2.53
N MET A 206 -15.65 11.10 -2.88
CA MET A 206 -15.65 12.38 -2.15
C MET A 206 -16.75 12.49 -1.09
N ARG A 207 -17.58 11.46 -0.93
CA ARG A 207 -18.67 11.45 0.05
C ARG A 207 -18.13 11.58 1.48
N GLY A 208 -18.57 12.62 2.18
CA GLY A 208 -18.15 12.90 3.56
C GLY A 208 -16.72 13.43 3.71
N VAL A 209 -15.95 13.56 2.63
CA VAL A 209 -14.57 14.06 2.67
C VAL A 209 -14.58 15.55 3.00
N LYS A 210 -13.89 15.92 4.08
CA LYS A 210 -13.71 17.28 4.57
C LYS A 210 -12.25 17.48 4.95
N ASP A 211 -11.74 18.71 4.88
CA ASP A 211 -10.46 19.10 5.48
C ASP A 211 -9.28 18.16 5.19
N MET A 212 -8.79 18.17 3.94
CA MET A 212 -7.65 17.35 3.52
C MET A 212 -6.34 18.13 3.65
N HIS A 213 -5.73 18.13 4.83
CA HIS A 213 -4.38 18.64 5.03
C HIS A 213 -3.36 17.51 4.90
N ALA A 214 -2.40 17.65 3.99
CA ALA A 214 -1.30 16.73 3.74
C ALA A 214 0.02 17.42 4.08
N MET A 215 0.84 16.78 4.92
CA MET A 215 2.14 17.31 5.32
C MET A 215 3.15 17.22 4.18
N ALA A 216 3.04 16.21 3.32
CA ALA A 216 3.91 16.05 2.17
C ALA A 216 3.73 17.18 1.14
N GLY A 217 4.85 17.65 0.58
CA GLY A 217 4.85 18.74 -0.39
C GLY A 217 4.15 18.36 -1.70
N ALA A 218 3.42 19.30 -2.29
CA ALA A 218 2.59 19.04 -3.46
C ALA A 218 3.37 18.61 -4.70
N TYR A 219 2.69 17.89 -5.60
CA TYR A 219 3.13 17.64 -6.97
C TYR A 219 2.30 18.43 -7.98
N SER A 220 2.92 18.76 -9.10
CA SER A 220 2.20 19.07 -10.32
C SER A 220 1.94 17.75 -11.03
N ALA A 221 0.76 17.65 -11.64
CA ALA A 221 0.35 16.48 -12.37
C ALA A 221 -0.56 16.91 -13.53
N VAL A 222 -0.49 16.17 -14.62
CA VAL A 222 -1.29 16.32 -15.83
C VAL A 222 -1.92 14.97 -16.15
N PRO A 223 -2.87 14.46 -15.32
CA PRO A 223 -3.44 13.12 -15.53
C PRO A 223 -3.96 12.92 -16.96
N MET A 224 -3.82 11.70 -17.48
CA MET A 224 -4.20 11.36 -18.85
C MET A 224 -5.67 11.69 -19.17
N PRO A 225 -6.01 11.99 -20.44
CA PRO A 225 -7.39 12.04 -20.90
C PRO A 225 -8.17 10.79 -20.47
N GLY A 226 -9.44 10.96 -20.10
CA GLY A 226 -10.26 9.91 -19.48
C GLY A 226 -10.09 9.78 -17.96
N SER A 227 -9.22 10.57 -17.34
CA SER A 227 -9.16 10.70 -15.88
C SER A 227 -10.18 11.73 -15.37
N THR A 228 -10.90 11.39 -14.32
CA THR A 228 -11.77 12.31 -13.58
C THR A 228 -11.02 12.86 -12.38
N ILE A 229 -10.69 14.15 -12.41
CA ILE A 229 -9.98 14.81 -11.32
C ILE A 229 -10.94 15.08 -10.17
N LEU A 230 -10.73 14.42 -9.04
CA LEU A 230 -11.63 14.50 -7.89
C LEU A 230 -11.16 15.55 -6.87
N ALA A 231 -9.85 15.73 -6.71
CA ALA A 231 -9.29 16.74 -5.82
C ALA A 231 -8.07 17.43 -6.45
N ARG A 232 -7.87 18.69 -6.07
CA ARG A 232 -6.68 19.48 -6.41
C ARG A 232 -5.91 19.86 -5.15
N ASN A 233 -4.59 19.85 -5.22
CA ASN A 233 -3.71 20.35 -4.19
C ASN A 233 -3.52 21.85 -4.31
N GLN A 234 -3.26 22.51 -3.19
CA GLN A 234 -2.86 23.89 -3.06
C GLN A 234 -1.66 23.96 -2.11
N VAL A 235 -0.53 24.47 -2.61
CA VAL A 235 0.70 24.65 -1.83
C VAL A 235 0.47 25.70 -0.76
N LEU A 236 0.91 25.42 0.46
CA LEU A 236 0.80 26.33 1.61
C LEU A 236 2.11 27.07 1.89
N SER A 237 2.05 28.14 2.66
CA SER A 237 3.20 29.01 2.94
C SER A 237 4.18 28.45 3.98
N SER A 238 3.82 27.38 4.70
CA SER A 238 4.66 26.70 5.68
C SER A 238 4.20 25.25 5.86
N MET A 239 4.84 24.52 6.78
CA MET A 239 4.45 23.17 7.22
C MET A 239 3.33 23.20 8.29
N GLU A 240 2.88 24.37 8.72
CA GLU A 240 1.87 24.48 9.78
C GLU A 240 0.47 24.13 9.27
N VAL A 241 -0.31 23.41 10.09
CA VAL A 241 -1.73 23.18 9.83
C VAL A 241 -2.45 24.54 9.85
N GLY A 242 -3.20 24.84 8.79
CA GLY A 242 -3.89 26.13 8.62
C GLY A 242 -3.05 27.24 7.98
N ALA A 243 -1.81 26.95 7.57
CA ALA A 243 -1.01 27.88 6.77
C ALA A 243 -1.75 28.35 5.50
N LYS A 244 -1.52 29.61 5.10
CA LYS A 244 -2.23 30.20 3.96
C LYS A 244 -1.71 29.65 2.63
N PRO A 245 -2.55 29.57 1.59
CA PRO A 245 -2.11 29.26 0.23
C PRO A 245 -1.00 30.18 -0.28
N LEU A 246 -0.01 29.62 -0.98
CA LEU A 246 0.95 30.39 -1.77
C LEU A 246 0.28 30.94 -3.03
N LYS A 247 0.14 32.26 -3.10
CA LYS A 247 -0.58 32.97 -4.19
C LYS A 247 -0.04 32.67 -5.60
N ASN A 248 1.25 32.39 -5.73
CA ASN A 248 1.91 32.12 -7.02
C ASN A 248 1.96 30.62 -7.39
N LYS A 249 1.18 29.79 -6.70
CA LYS A 249 1.10 28.34 -6.92
C LYS A 249 -0.36 27.91 -7.10
N PRO A 250 -0.96 28.09 -8.30
CA PRO A 250 -2.34 27.67 -8.55
C PRO A 250 -2.57 26.16 -8.36
N PRO A 251 -3.79 25.74 -7.98
CA PRO A 251 -4.07 24.35 -7.66
C PRO A 251 -3.80 23.32 -8.76
N GLN A 252 -3.11 22.22 -8.42
CA GLN A 252 -2.77 21.12 -9.33
C GLN A 252 -3.61 19.87 -9.03
N PRO A 253 -3.88 18.98 -9.99
CA PRO A 253 -4.51 17.69 -9.70
C PRO A 253 -3.77 16.91 -8.61
N ALA A 254 -4.52 16.33 -7.67
CA ALA A 254 -3.96 15.63 -6.51
C ALA A 254 -4.61 14.27 -6.24
N ALA A 255 -5.85 14.07 -6.69
CA ALA A 255 -6.51 12.77 -6.68
C ALA A 255 -7.42 12.64 -7.90
N TRP A 256 -7.42 11.49 -8.54
CA TRP A 256 -8.25 11.20 -9.70
C TRP A 256 -8.59 9.72 -9.80
N VAL A 257 -9.63 9.43 -10.57
CA VAL A 257 -10.00 8.08 -10.97
C VAL A 257 -9.94 7.92 -12.48
N LYS A 258 -9.71 6.68 -12.93
CA LYS A 258 -9.86 6.28 -14.34
C LYS A 258 -10.11 4.77 -14.42
N THR A 259 -10.31 4.28 -15.63
CA THR A 259 -10.21 2.85 -15.96
C THR A 259 -8.98 2.58 -16.83
N TYR A 260 -8.57 1.31 -16.92
CA TYR A 260 -7.63 0.84 -17.93
C TYR A 260 -8.17 -0.44 -18.58
N GLN A 261 -7.85 -0.60 -19.86
CA GLN A 261 -8.23 -1.80 -20.61
C GLN A 261 -7.21 -2.91 -20.34
N SER A 262 -7.69 -4.06 -19.87
CA SER A 262 -6.85 -5.26 -19.70
C SER A 262 -6.86 -6.15 -20.93
N LYS A 263 -5.88 -7.07 -21.03
CA LYS A 263 -5.83 -8.09 -22.09
C LYS A 263 -7.03 -9.04 -22.07
N SER A 264 -7.64 -9.26 -20.91
CA SER A 264 -8.85 -10.08 -20.79
C SER A 264 -10.12 -9.44 -21.36
N GLY A 265 -10.06 -8.16 -21.74
CA GLY A 265 -11.24 -7.39 -22.15
C GLY A 265 -11.97 -6.71 -20.98
N LYS A 266 -11.69 -7.08 -19.72
CA LYS A 266 -12.24 -6.40 -18.54
C LYS A 266 -11.55 -5.06 -18.30
N GLU A 267 -12.32 -4.07 -17.85
CA GLU A 267 -11.78 -2.80 -17.38
C GLU A 267 -11.35 -2.91 -15.90
N GLY A 268 -10.15 -2.45 -15.58
CA GLY A 268 -9.72 -2.28 -14.20
C GLY A 268 -9.95 -0.85 -13.72
N ARG A 269 -10.59 -0.69 -12.55
CA ARG A 269 -10.80 0.62 -11.90
C ARG A 269 -9.55 1.07 -11.17
N VAL A 270 -9.23 2.35 -11.30
CA VAL A 270 -8.01 2.94 -10.74
C VAL A 270 -8.33 4.21 -9.99
N PHE A 271 -7.82 4.32 -8.77
CA PHE A 271 -7.63 5.59 -8.08
C PHE A 271 -6.14 5.90 -7.98
N CYS A 272 -5.78 7.15 -8.18
CA CYS A 272 -4.43 7.62 -7.93
C CYS A 272 -4.46 8.92 -7.15
N SER A 273 -3.56 9.07 -6.17
CA SER A 273 -3.31 10.33 -5.49
C SER A 273 -1.82 10.64 -5.43
N THR A 274 -1.48 11.92 -5.56
CA THR A 274 -0.11 12.43 -5.35
C THR A 274 0.22 12.64 -3.87
N GLN A 275 -0.71 12.32 -2.97
CA GLN A 275 -0.55 12.34 -1.51
C GLN A 275 -0.81 10.95 -0.93
N GLY A 276 -0.57 10.82 0.38
CA GLY A 276 -0.75 9.57 1.11
C GLY A 276 0.42 9.19 2.01
N ALA A 277 1.37 10.10 2.23
CA ALA A 277 2.47 9.88 3.17
C ALA A 277 1.94 9.60 4.59
N SER A 278 2.79 9.04 5.45
CA SER A 278 2.39 8.62 6.80
C SER A 278 1.74 9.74 7.62
N GLU A 279 2.28 10.95 7.53
CA GLU A 279 1.72 12.13 8.21
C GLU A 279 0.49 12.72 7.49
N ASP A 280 0.32 12.50 6.18
CA ASP A 280 -0.86 12.97 5.44
C ASP A 280 -2.13 12.29 5.95
N ILE A 281 -2.03 10.99 6.26
CA ILE A 281 -3.15 10.22 6.75
C ILE A 281 -3.48 10.53 8.22
N LEU A 282 -2.82 11.49 8.88
CA LEU A 282 -3.33 12.06 10.14
C LEU A 282 -4.59 12.91 9.91
N SER A 283 -4.74 13.50 8.72
CA SER A 283 -6.00 14.13 8.31
C SER A 283 -7.08 13.06 8.08
N GLU A 284 -8.20 13.19 8.79
CA GLU A 284 -9.37 12.33 8.58
C GLU A 284 -9.89 12.43 7.14
N GLY A 285 -9.89 13.63 6.54
CA GLY A 285 -10.28 13.84 5.15
C GLY A 285 -9.49 12.99 4.18
N VAL A 286 -8.16 12.98 4.34
CA VAL A 286 -7.26 12.18 3.50
C VAL A 286 -7.54 10.69 3.70
N ARG A 287 -7.65 10.24 4.97
CA ARG A 287 -8.02 8.83 5.26
C ARG A 287 -9.35 8.44 4.63
N ARG A 288 -10.38 9.27 4.80
CA ARG A 288 -11.72 9.03 4.28
C ARG A 288 -11.74 8.93 2.76
N MET A 289 -11.05 9.83 2.08
CA MET A 289 -10.89 9.77 0.62
C MET A 289 -10.26 8.44 0.19
N ILE A 290 -9.20 7.98 0.87
CA ILE A 290 -8.51 6.73 0.54
C ILE A 290 -9.40 5.50 0.79
N VAL A 291 -10.13 5.46 1.92
CA VAL A 291 -11.07 4.38 2.24
C VAL A 291 -12.21 4.34 1.23
N ASN A 292 -12.83 5.48 0.92
CA ASN A 292 -13.88 5.58 -0.09
C ASN A 292 -13.38 5.16 -1.48
N ALA A 293 -12.15 5.57 -1.86
CA ALA A 293 -11.51 5.17 -3.10
C ALA A 293 -11.29 3.66 -3.19
N THR A 294 -10.91 3.03 -2.07
CA THR A 294 -10.76 1.57 -1.98
C THR A 294 -12.09 0.87 -2.28
N LEU A 295 -13.17 1.28 -1.60
CA LEU A 295 -14.52 0.74 -1.84
C LEU A 295 -14.99 1.00 -3.29
N TRP A 296 -14.74 2.19 -3.84
CA TRP A 296 -15.09 2.53 -5.23
C TRP A 296 -14.33 1.67 -6.25
N CYS A 297 -13.03 1.44 -6.05
CA CYS A 297 -12.22 0.56 -6.89
C CYS A 297 -12.79 -0.85 -6.95
N MET A 298 -13.37 -1.35 -5.85
CA MET A 298 -14.01 -2.66 -5.76
C MET A 298 -15.49 -2.70 -6.19
N GLY A 299 -16.06 -1.59 -6.68
CA GLY A 299 -17.47 -1.54 -7.10
C GLY A 299 -18.46 -1.57 -5.93
N MET A 300 -18.07 -1.01 -4.80
CA MET A 300 -18.84 -1.03 -3.55
C MET A 300 -19.38 0.36 -3.19
N GLU A 301 -19.81 1.15 -4.18
CA GLU A 301 -20.25 2.55 -3.97
C GLU A 301 -21.48 2.70 -3.05
N LYS A 302 -22.27 1.63 -2.94
CA LYS A 302 -23.42 1.54 -2.03
C LYS A 302 -23.03 1.41 -0.56
N GLU A 303 -21.79 1.00 -0.29
CA GLU A 303 -21.24 0.80 1.07
C GLU A 303 -20.46 2.03 1.54
N ILE A 304 -20.35 3.08 0.71
CA ILE A 304 -19.65 4.31 1.05
C ILE A 304 -20.62 5.23 1.79
N GLU A 305 -20.45 5.37 3.10
CA GLU A 305 -21.23 6.27 3.93
C GLU A 305 -20.44 7.54 4.30
N ALA A 306 -21.13 8.67 4.38
CA ALA A 306 -20.48 9.97 4.61
C ALA A 306 -19.78 10.07 5.98
N ASP A 307 -20.29 9.34 6.97
CA ASP A 307 -19.83 9.31 8.35
C ASP A 307 -19.21 7.96 8.74
N ALA A 308 -18.88 7.10 7.76
CA ALA A 308 -18.25 5.79 8.00
C ALA A 308 -16.98 5.92 8.88
N ASP A 309 -16.73 4.94 9.75
CA ASP A 309 -15.59 5.01 10.66
C ASP A 309 -14.27 4.80 9.89
N VAL A 310 -13.41 5.83 9.94
CA VAL A 310 -12.05 5.83 9.36
C VAL A 310 -11.01 6.14 10.44
N SER A 311 -11.39 5.97 11.71
CA SER A 311 -10.49 6.10 12.86
C SER A 311 -9.44 5.00 12.83
N PHE A 312 -8.21 5.35 13.20
CA PHE A 312 -7.13 4.37 13.32
C PHE A 312 -7.50 3.20 14.24
N VAL A 313 -6.89 2.06 13.97
CA VAL A 313 -7.02 0.84 14.76
C VAL A 313 -5.66 0.54 15.39
N GLY A 314 -5.59 0.78 16.70
CA GLY A 314 -4.36 0.78 17.47
C GLY A 314 -3.56 2.09 17.37
N PRO A 315 -2.40 2.14 18.03
CA PRO A 315 -1.55 3.33 18.06
C PRO A 315 -0.95 3.63 16.67
N TYR A 316 -1.11 4.88 16.21
CA TYR A 316 -0.47 5.38 15.01
C TYR A 316 0.18 6.74 15.28
N ASN A 317 1.51 6.72 15.42
CA ASN A 317 2.34 7.89 15.65
C ASN A 317 3.42 7.90 14.54
N PRO A 318 3.09 8.38 13.35
CA PRO A 318 3.95 8.22 12.19
C PRO A 318 5.27 8.98 12.37
N SER A 319 6.32 8.45 11.79
CA SER A 319 7.57 9.18 11.66
C SER A 319 7.48 10.20 10.53
N THR A 320 8.22 11.30 10.66
CA THR A 320 8.31 12.30 9.60
C THR A 320 8.90 11.68 8.34
N PHE A 321 8.22 11.92 7.21
CA PHE A 321 8.68 11.44 5.91
C PHE A 321 10.08 12.00 5.62
N SER A 322 10.99 11.13 5.23
CA SER A 322 12.39 11.45 4.99
C SER A 322 13.09 10.31 4.26
N PHE A 323 14.11 10.66 3.46
CA PHE A 323 15.03 9.68 2.89
C PHE A 323 15.85 8.92 3.95
N LYS A 324 15.99 9.49 5.15
CA LYS A 324 16.62 8.80 6.26
C LYS A 324 15.62 7.77 6.81
N PRO A 325 15.97 6.48 6.93
CA PRO A 325 15.09 5.50 7.55
C PRO A 325 14.71 5.91 8.97
N SER A 326 13.45 5.73 9.35
CA SER A 326 12.97 5.88 10.73
C SER A 326 13.32 4.67 11.58
N ILE A 327 13.31 3.48 10.97
CA ILE A 327 13.63 2.20 11.59
C ILE A 327 14.50 1.36 10.65
N THR A 328 15.44 0.58 11.20
CA THR A 328 16.36 -0.25 10.41
C THR A 328 16.35 -1.73 10.77
N ASP A 329 15.62 -2.11 11.83
CA ASP A 329 15.60 -3.47 12.37
C ASP A 329 14.18 -4.01 12.61
N ALA A 330 13.15 -3.32 12.11
CA ALA A 330 11.78 -3.79 12.18
C ALA A 330 11.54 -5.00 11.29
N LYS A 331 10.72 -5.93 11.77
CA LYS A 331 10.19 -7.06 11.00
C LYS A 331 8.68 -6.92 10.84
N PRO A 332 8.09 -7.52 9.79
CA PRO A 332 6.64 -7.59 9.63
C PRO A 332 5.90 -8.19 10.84
N SER A 333 6.55 -9.09 11.59
CA SER A 333 6.03 -9.66 12.83
C SER A 333 5.72 -8.63 13.92
N ASP A 334 6.46 -7.51 13.93
CA ASP A 334 6.44 -6.55 15.04
C ASP A 334 5.15 -5.71 15.05
N ILE A 335 4.41 -5.72 13.93
CA ILE A 335 3.20 -4.93 13.71
C ILE A 335 1.94 -5.79 13.53
N ARG A 336 1.98 -7.09 13.86
CA ARG A 336 0.84 -8.01 13.62
C ARG A 336 -0.41 -7.69 14.44
N GLY A 337 -0.24 -7.25 15.69
CA GLY A 337 -1.37 -7.08 16.61
C GLY A 337 -2.11 -5.77 16.39
N TRP A 338 -3.43 -5.77 16.60
CA TRP A 338 -4.26 -4.57 16.49
C TRP A 338 -3.79 -3.42 17.37
N ASP A 339 -3.30 -3.72 18.58
CA ASP A 339 -2.85 -2.73 19.56
C ASP A 339 -1.34 -2.47 19.52
N THR A 340 -0.62 -3.12 18.60
CA THR A 340 0.83 -2.88 18.43
C THR A 340 1.05 -1.56 17.70
N ALA A 341 1.97 -0.74 18.19
CA ALA A 341 2.38 0.48 17.50
C ALA A 341 2.96 0.12 16.13
N ILE A 342 2.52 0.82 15.09
CA ILE A 342 3.10 0.66 13.76
C ILE A 342 4.50 1.31 13.77
N LEU A 343 5.52 0.46 13.67
CA LEU A 343 6.94 0.83 13.53
C LEU A 343 7.35 1.97 14.48
N LYS A 344 7.27 1.72 15.80
CA LYS A 344 7.70 2.69 16.81
C LYS A 344 9.20 2.98 16.65
N ASN A 345 9.57 4.24 16.51
CA ASN A 345 10.97 4.66 16.69
C ASN A 345 11.47 4.16 18.05
N LYS A 346 12.61 3.49 18.08
CA LYS A 346 13.28 3.21 19.36
C LYS A 346 13.66 4.56 19.98
N ASP A 347 13.24 4.77 21.21
CA ASP A 347 13.52 5.97 22.00
C ASP A 347 15.03 6.23 22.11
#